data_AF-A0A6I1HK59-F1
#
_entry.id   AF-A0A6I1HK59-F1
#
_cell.length_a   1.000
_cell.length_b   1.000
_cell.length_c   1.000
_cell.angle_alpha   90.00
_cell.angle_beta   90.00
_cell.angle_gamma   90.00
#
_symmetry.space_group_name_H-M   'P 1'
#
loop_
_entity.id
_entity.type
_entity.pdbx_description
1 polymer ?
#
loop_
_entity_poly.entity_id
_entity_poly.type
_entity_poly.pdbx_seq_one_letter_code
_entity_poly.pdbx_strand_id
1 'polypeptide(L)'
;MSTRMNEHKIVVFTGNDGHAIRQGIAAIERALPGLRWLLVIHARRKSAPELLHNQWANLKKNGWRWIPYQAADLWRRMRARAAPEQGALASPGQLDVLTVADLHADATLSAVQAFAPTLGLALDAPILRRPLFALPTLGTLNLHKGKVPDYRGMPPAFWELWNDEPSVGCTIHWVDDKLDTGNVVLAATLEREAYATVRGMQLRLDAAGIQLMCDAVRQVLAGAPPSLAQAGAGATYRKPSLAQMAELDARLLRSQRPAGHAMHRALKDGAAAGASMLSRLGLSRALAPRLTVLLYHRVSDGARDNLTVGIAQFDRQMALLRKHCTVLSLEQALRLESVPASPRPLVCVTFDDGYLDNYTNAVPILLKHQLPGAFFVATGFIGTGRAFPHDVRRGNQAIPMMTWQQLRAMRDEGFLIGSHTVNHIDCAAEPEDVVRHELARSRDDLRHELGLESVVLGYPYGGRRHMTPERLELVRQAGYVACLSAYGGSNIGAVDPFNLRRRGIHWEYSDRAFLFACLGWR
;
A
#
# COMPACT_ATOMS: atom_id res chain seq x y z
N MET A 1 42.22 5.97 22.00
CA MET A 1 41.05 6.16 22.87
C MET A 1 39.81 5.86 22.05
N SER A 2 39.14 4.75 22.37
CA SER A 2 37.91 4.30 21.70
C SER A 2 36.81 5.31 21.97
N THR A 3 36.35 6.04 20.95
CA THR A 3 35.09 6.78 20.99
C THR A 3 33.99 5.77 21.30
N ARG A 4 33.46 5.79 22.52
CA ARG A 4 32.20 5.09 22.85
C ARG A 4 31.17 5.66 21.89
N MET A 5 30.78 4.91 20.86
CA MET A 5 29.56 5.21 20.15
C MET A 5 28.46 5.16 21.21
N ASN A 6 27.79 6.28 21.47
CA ASN A 6 26.67 6.30 22.39
C ASN A 6 25.61 5.35 21.85
N GLU A 7 25.44 4.21 22.49
CA GLU A 7 24.39 3.24 22.17
C GLU A 7 23.05 3.87 22.57
N HIS A 8 22.41 4.56 21.63
CA HIS A 8 21.12 5.17 21.85
C HIS A 8 20.04 4.09 21.93
N LYS A 9 19.24 4.17 22.99
CA LYS A 9 18.12 3.25 23.22
C LYS A 9 16.80 3.94 22.89
N ILE A 10 16.03 3.38 21.97
CA ILE A 10 14.75 3.94 21.54
C ILE A 10 13.62 3.04 22.02
N VAL A 11 12.64 3.62 22.73
CA VAL A 11 11.39 2.93 23.05
C VAL A 11 10.28 3.42 22.12
N VAL A 12 9.54 2.49 21.52
CA VAL A 12 8.39 2.78 20.65
C VAL A 12 7.12 2.34 21.36
N PHE A 13 6.18 3.27 21.55
CA PHE A 13 4.84 2.99 22.04
C PHE A 13 3.87 2.94 20.86
N THR A 14 3.08 1.87 20.77
CA THR A 14 2.13 1.70 19.67
C THR A 14 0.92 0.85 20.04
N GLY A 15 -0.20 1.03 19.33
CA GLY A 15 -1.36 0.15 19.42
C GLY A 15 -1.28 -1.11 18.55
N ASN A 16 -0.30 -1.22 17.64
CA ASN A 16 -0.14 -2.37 16.74
C ASN A 16 1.30 -2.48 16.19
N ASP A 17 1.69 -3.64 15.70
CA ASP A 17 3.01 -3.88 15.08
C ASP A 17 2.94 -3.96 13.54
N GLY A 18 2.03 -3.20 12.93
CA GLY A 18 1.77 -3.23 11.50
C GLY A 18 2.95 -2.75 10.64
N HIS A 19 2.84 -2.99 9.34
CA HIS A 19 3.85 -2.65 8.32
C HIS A 19 4.43 -1.23 8.47
N ALA A 20 3.61 -0.19 8.65
CA ALA A 20 4.09 1.19 8.77
C ALA A 20 5.01 1.41 10.00
N ILE A 21 4.71 0.77 11.13
CA ILE A 21 5.52 0.86 12.36
C ILE A 21 6.87 0.19 12.13
N ARG A 22 6.86 -1.05 11.62
CA ARG A 22 8.08 -1.81 11.34
C ARG A 22 8.93 -1.15 10.27
N GLN A 23 8.32 -0.59 9.22
CA GLN A 23 8.98 0.18 8.18
C GLN A 23 9.61 1.46 8.76
N GLY A 24 8.92 2.14 9.68
CA GLY A 24 9.45 3.29 10.40
C GLY A 24 10.70 2.96 11.19
N ILE A 25 10.66 1.90 12.00
CA ILE A 25 11.83 1.42 12.77
C ILE A 25 12.99 1.06 11.83
N ALA A 26 12.72 0.28 10.77
CA ALA A 26 13.74 -0.10 9.80
C ALA A 26 14.32 1.09 9.01
N ALA A 27 13.52 2.13 8.74
CA ALA A 27 13.99 3.35 8.09
C ALA A 27 14.93 4.14 9.02
N ILE A 28 14.58 4.26 10.30
CA ILE A 28 15.43 4.92 11.30
C ILE A 28 16.74 4.14 11.50
N GLU A 29 16.68 2.82 11.70
CA GLU A 29 17.88 1.98 11.88
C GLU A 29 18.83 2.06 10.68
N ARG A 30 18.30 2.10 9.46
CA ARG A 30 19.14 2.28 8.25
C ARG A 30 19.80 3.66 8.21
N ALA A 31 19.11 4.70 8.66
CA ALA A 31 19.64 6.05 8.69
C ALA A 31 20.64 6.28 9.85
N LEU A 32 20.46 5.55 10.95
CA LEU A 32 21.21 5.65 12.20
C LEU A 32 21.46 4.23 12.72
N PRO A 33 22.51 3.54 12.23
CA PRO A 33 22.76 2.15 12.61
C PRO A 33 23.27 2.03 14.05
N GLY A 34 22.95 0.91 14.69
CA GLY A 34 23.42 0.58 16.04
C GLY A 34 22.50 1.05 17.15
N LEU A 35 21.22 1.28 16.85
CA LEU A 35 20.22 1.60 17.87
C LEU A 35 19.73 0.31 18.52
N ARG A 36 19.44 0.40 19.82
CA ARG A 36 18.75 -0.67 20.55
C ARG A 36 17.29 -0.30 20.72
N TRP A 37 16.40 -1.24 20.44
CA TRP A 37 14.97 -0.97 20.35
C TRP A 37 14.16 -1.74 21.39
N LEU A 38 13.17 -1.06 21.97
CA LEU A 38 12.08 -1.68 22.73
C LEU A 38 10.74 -1.27 22.12
N LEU A 39 10.01 -2.23 21.55
CA LEU A 39 8.67 -2.03 21.01
C LEU A 39 7.61 -2.44 22.05
N VAL A 40 6.88 -1.47 22.59
CA VAL A 40 5.80 -1.69 23.55
C VAL A 40 4.45 -1.63 22.83
N ILE A 41 3.81 -2.80 22.68
CA ILE A 41 2.55 -2.96 21.94
C ILE A 41 1.39 -3.02 22.94
N HIS A 42 0.47 -2.05 22.84
CA HIS A 42 -0.77 -2.07 23.60
C HIS A 42 -1.82 -2.98 22.94
N ALA A 43 -1.85 -4.25 23.34
CA ALA A 43 -2.78 -5.24 22.81
C ALA A 43 -3.97 -5.48 23.75
N ARG A 44 -4.75 -4.43 24.06
CA ARG A 44 -5.98 -4.59 24.87
C ARG A 44 -7.06 -5.33 24.08
N ARG A 45 -7.32 -6.59 24.43
CA ARG A 45 -8.51 -7.32 23.96
C ARG A 45 -9.73 -6.84 24.75
N LYS A 46 -10.73 -6.30 24.05
CA LYS A 46 -12.03 -5.97 24.66
C LYS A 46 -12.80 -7.26 24.95
N SER A 47 -13.41 -7.36 26.13
CA SER A 47 -14.25 -8.50 26.48
C SER A 47 -15.59 -8.45 25.72
N ALA A 48 -16.25 -9.60 25.52
CA ALA A 48 -17.55 -9.66 24.86
C ALA A 48 -18.63 -8.77 25.55
N PRO A 49 -18.71 -8.69 26.88
CA PRO A 49 -19.63 -7.78 27.58
C PRO A 49 -19.35 -6.29 27.30
N GLU A 50 -18.07 -5.88 27.28
CA GLU A 50 -17.68 -4.51 26.92
C GLU A 50 -18.03 -4.16 25.48
N LEU A 51 -17.89 -5.13 24.56
CA LEU A 51 -18.31 -4.95 23.17
C LEU A 51 -19.83 -4.73 23.09
N LEU A 52 -20.64 -5.55 23.75
CA LEU A 52 -22.10 -5.44 23.78
C LEU A 52 -22.57 -4.12 24.41
N HIS A 53 -21.97 -3.71 25.52
CA HIS A 53 -22.28 -2.43 26.17
C HIS A 53 -22.00 -1.24 25.24
N ASN A 54 -20.86 -1.26 24.55
CA ASN A 54 -20.51 -0.23 23.56
C ASN A 54 -21.47 -0.20 22.37
N GLN A 55 -21.97 -1.36 21.91
CA GLN A 55 -22.99 -1.39 20.86
C GLN A 55 -24.30 -0.76 21.35
N TRP A 56 -24.73 -1.08 22.56
CA TRP A 56 -25.97 -0.54 23.11
C TRP A 56 -25.90 0.98 23.37
N ALA A 57 -24.77 1.47 23.88
CA ALA A 57 -24.52 2.90 24.04
C ALA A 57 -24.54 3.66 22.69
N ASN A 58 -23.97 3.05 21.64
CA ASN A 58 -24.01 3.65 20.30
C ASN A 58 -25.41 3.60 19.65
N LEU A 59 -26.21 2.56 19.91
CA LEU A 59 -27.61 2.48 19.47
C LEU A 59 -28.43 3.61 20.09
N LYS A 60 -28.27 3.83 21.41
CA LYS A 60 -28.91 4.94 22.12
C LYS A 60 -28.52 6.31 21.57
N LYS A 61 -27.24 6.49 21.24
CA LYS A 61 -26.72 7.77 20.75
C LYS A 61 -27.15 8.12 19.32
N ASN A 62 -27.32 7.11 18.45
CA ASN A 62 -27.53 7.32 17.00
C ASN A 62 -28.91 6.87 16.49
N GLY A 63 -29.77 6.30 17.35
CA GLY A 63 -31.13 5.89 17.03
C GLY A 63 -31.22 4.66 16.11
N TRP A 64 -32.45 4.25 15.75
CA TRP A 64 -32.70 3.01 14.98
C TRP A 64 -32.14 3.05 13.54
N ARG A 65 -31.92 4.25 12.97
CA ARG A 65 -31.25 4.49 11.68
C ARG A 65 -29.78 4.03 11.63
N TRP A 66 -29.21 3.68 12.79
CA TRP A 66 -27.83 3.20 12.96
C TRP A 66 -27.68 1.68 12.74
N ILE A 67 -28.77 0.92 12.82
CA ILE A 67 -28.79 -0.54 12.70
C ILE A 67 -28.24 -1.04 11.33
N PRO A 68 -28.54 -0.40 10.17
CA PRO A 68 -27.96 -0.80 8.89
C PRO A 68 -26.43 -0.65 8.83
N TYR A 69 -25.87 0.40 9.44
CA TYR A 69 -24.43 0.66 9.45
C TYR A 69 -23.68 -0.29 10.38
N GLN A 70 -24.29 -0.64 11.51
CA GLN A 70 -23.83 -1.70 12.41
C GLN A 70 -23.88 -3.07 11.78
N ALA A 71 -24.98 -3.41 11.12
CA ALA A 71 -25.09 -4.66 10.39
C ALA A 71 -23.96 -4.72 9.37
N ALA A 72 -23.69 -3.65 8.61
CA ALA A 72 -22.58 -3.60 7.65
C ALA A 72 -21.17 -3.64 8.28
N ASP A 73 -20.95 -3.06 9.46
CA ASP A 73 -19.67 -3.12 10.21
C ASP A 73 -19.47 -4.50 10.86
N LEU A 74 -20.50 -5.05 11.50
CA LEU A 74 -20.50 -6.39 12.09
C LEU A 74 -20.32 -7.45 11.02
N TRP A 75 -20.99 -7.33 9.86
CA TRP A 75 -20.76 -8.23 8.73
C TRP A 75 -19.36 -8.09 8.13
N ARG A 76 -18.75 -6.89 8.17
CA ARG A 76 -17.33 -6.69 7.83
C ARG A 76 -16.41 -7.37 8.83
N ARG A 77 -16.67 -7.24 10.13
CA ARG A 77 -15.85 -7.82 11.22
C ARG A 77 -15.98 -9.33 11.33
N MET A 78 -17.18 -9.89 11.23
CA MET A 78 -17.41 -11.34 11.22
C MET A 78 -16.79 -12.02 9.98
N ARG A 79 -16.57 -11.26 8.89
CA ARG A 79 -15.86 -11.71 7.70
C ARG A 79 -14.35 -11.43 7.73
N ALA A 80 -13.90 -10.54 8.60
CA ALA A 80 -12.49 -10.35 8.89
C ALA A 80 -12.08 -11.45 9.89
N ARG A 81 -11.58 -12.58 9.37
CA ARG A 81 -10.74 -13.45 10.21
C ARG A 81 -9.60 -12.61 10.77
N ALA A 82 -9.17 -12.90 12.00
CA ALA A 82 -7.92 -12.37 12.53
C ALA A 82 -6.85 -12.52 11.44
N ALA A 83 -6.20 -11.40 11.10
CA ALA A 83 -5.09 -11.43 10.17
C ALA A 83 -4.06 -12.44 10.74
N PRO A 84 -3.66 -13.47 9.97
CA PRO A 84 -2.49 -14.25 10.33
C PRO A 84 -1.30 -13.31 10.47
N GLU A 85 -0.38 -13.63 11.37
CA GLU A 85 0.85 -12.88 11.61
C GLU A 85 1.48 -12.45 10.27
N GLN A 86 1.74 -11.15 10.17
CA GLN A 86 2.37 -10.55 9.02
C GLN A 86 3.73 -11.20 8.84
N GLY A 87 4.10 -11.53 7.59
CA GLY A 87 5.46 -11.94 7.27
C GLY A 87 6.42 -10.91 7.87
N ALA A 88 7.34 -11.39 8.69
CA ALA A 88 8.23 -10.52 9.45
C ALA A 88 9.13 -9.76 8.47
N LEU A 89 8.95 -8.44 8.38
CA LEU A 89 10.04 -7.54 8.05
C LEU A 89 11.25 -7.98 8.88
N ALA A 90 12.41 -8.19 8.23
CA ALA A 90 13.64 -8.55 8.92
C ALA A 90 13.82 -7.64 10.14
N SER A 91 13.93 -8.23 11.33
CA SER A 91 14.01 -7.47 12.58
C SER A 91 15.23 -6.54 12.52
N PRO A 92 15.06 -5.21 12.63
CA PRO A 92 16.18 -4.29 12.66
C PRO A 92 16.95 -4.48 13.98
N GLY A 93 18.24 -4.75 13.90
CA GLY A 93 19.15 -4.80 15.05
C GLY A 93 18.66 -5.62 16.25
N GLN A 94 19.00 -5.18 17.46
CA GLN A 94 18.49 -5.74 18.72
C GLN A 94 17.12 -5.13 19.05
N LEU A 95 16.04 -5.77 18.55
CA LEU A 95 14.65 -5.37 18.81
C LEU A 95 14.01 -6.27 19.87
N ASP A 96 13.80 -5.71 21.06
CA ASP A 96 13.01 -6.32 22.12
C ASP A 96 11.52 -5.95 21.94
N VAL A 97 10.60 -6.92 22.06
CA VAL A 97 9.15 -6.69 21.91
C VAL A 97 8.42 -7.01 23.21
N LEU A 98 7.66 -6.04 23.71
CA LEU A 98 6.86 -6.15 24.94
C LEU A 98 5.38 -5.91 24.62
N THR A 99 4.55 -6.95 24.69
CA THR A 99 3.10 -6.83 24.51
C THR A 99 2.40 -6.68 25.86
N VAL A 100 1.59 -5.64 26.03
CA VAL A 100 0.92 -5.31 27.30
C VAL A 100 -0.56 -5.07 27.13
N ALA A 101 -1.35 -5.45 28.15
CA ALA A 101 -2.77 -5.14 28.21
C ALA A 101 -3.04 -3.68 28.64
N ASP A 102 -2.12 -3.10 29.41
CA ASP A 102 -2.15 -1.71 29.89
C ASP A 102 -0.74 -1.09 29.79
N LEU A 103 -0.65 0.05 29.13
CA LEU A 103 0.61 0.80 28.98
C LEU A 103 1.05 1.46 30.28
N HIS A 104 0.11 1.72 31.19
CA HIS A 104 0.37 2.48 32.42
C HIS A 104 0.47 1.58 33.66
N ALA A 105 0.45 0.25 33.49
CA ALA A 105 0.68 -0.68 34.60
C ALA A 105 2.11 -0.57 35.14
N ASP A 106 2.28 -0.78 36.45
CA ASP A 106 3.58 -0.69 37.12
C ASP A 106 4.64 -1.62 36.51
N ALA A 107 4.22 -2.81 36.05
CA ALA A 107 5.11 -3.74 35.34
C ALA A 107 5.63 -3.15 34.01
N THR A 108 4.76 -2.47 33.25
CA THR A 108 5.14 -1.80 32.00
C THR A 108 6.09 -0.64 32.28
N LEU A 109 5.77 0.20 33.26
CA LEU A 109 6.62 1.32 33.70
C LEU A 109 8.00 0.82 34.13
N SER A 110 8.05 -0.24 34.95
CA SER A 110 9.29 -0.86 35.42
C SER A 110 10.13 -1.41 34.27
N ALA A 111 9.50 -2.06 33.27
CA ALA A 111 10.22 -2.61 32.13
C ALA A 111 10.82 -1.50 31.25
N VAL A 112 10.07 -0.43 30.97
CA VAL A 112 10.55 0.73 30.21
C VAL A 112 11.65 1.46 30.98
N GLN A 113 11.50 1.61 32.31
CA GLN A 113 12.52 2.22 33.14
C GLN A 113 13.82 1.39 33.17
N ALA A 114 13.71 0.06 33.29
CA ALA A 114 14.86 -0.86 33.26
C ALA A 114 15.59 -0.83 31.91
N PHE A 115 14.86 -0.61 30.81
CA PHE A 115 15.46 -0.42 29.49
C PHE A 115 16.29 0.87 29.42
N ALA A 116 15.93 1.90 30.19
CA ALA A 116 16.58 3.21 30.25
C ALA A 116 16.68 3.90 28.87
N PRO A 117 15.55 4.19 28.21
CA PRO A 117 15.52 4.76 26.87
C PRO A 117 16.12 6.17 26.83
N THR A 118 16.88 6.46 25.77
CA THR A 118 17.32 7.82 25.46
C THR A 118 16.17 8.64 24.89
N LEU A 119 15.36 8.05 24.00
CA LEU A 119 14.26 8.72 23.29
C LEU A 119 13.03 7.81 23.23
N GLY A 120 11.84 8.39 23.42
CA GLY A 120 10.57 7.72 23.21
C GLY A 120 9.93 8.13 21.89
N LEU A 121 9.26 7.20 21.21
CA LEU A 121 8.46 7.45 20.02
C LEU A 121 7.03 6.94 20.23
N ALA A 122 6.04 7.81 20.07
CA ALA A 122 4.62 7.46 20.04
C ALA A 122 4.16 7.38 18.59
N LEU A 123 3.89 6.15 18.12
CA LEU A 123 3.50 5.86 16.74
C LEU A 123 2.17 5.10 16.74
N ASP A 124 1.07 5.79 16.37
CA ASP A 124 -0.30 5.26 16.50
C ASP A 124 -0.57 4.69 17.92
N ALA A 125 -0.04 5.38 18.94
CA ALA A 125 -0.16 4.99 20.35
C ALA A 125 -1.50 5.44 20.96
N PRO A 126 -2.03 4.71 21.96
CA PRO A 126 -2.97 5.28 22.91
C PRO A 126 -2.37 6.50 23.64
N ILE A 127 -3.22 7.27 24.32
CA ILE A 127 -2.78 8.43 25.11
C ILE A 127 -1.72 7.98 26.13
N LEU A 128 -0.52 8.54 26.03
CA LEU A 128 0.55 8.32 27.00
C LEU A 128 0.38 9.28 28.18
N ARG A 129 0.52 8.78 29.41
CA ARG A 129 0.48 9.60 30.62
C ARG A 129 1.90 9.92 31.07
N ARG A 130 2.05 11.02 31.82
CA ARG A 130 3.34 11.55 32.26
C ARG A 130 4.31 10.53 32.85
N PRO A 131 3.89 9.59 33.72
CA PRO A 131 4.81 8.59 34.27
C PRO A 131 5.50 7.72 33.22
N LEU A 132 4.92 7.60 32.02
CA LEU A 132 5.45 6.80 30.92
C LEU A 132 6.23 7.66 29.91
N PHE A 133 5.63 8.74 29.40
CA PHE A 133 6.26 9.54 28.34
C PHE A 133 7.46 10.37 28.83
N ALA A 134 7.61 10.56 30.15
CA ALA A 134 8.73 11.27 30.74
C ALA A 134 9.91 10.35 31.12
N LEU A 135 9.79 9.02 30.96
CA LEU A 135 10.89 8.09 31.25
C LEU A 135 12.11 8.26 30.31
N PRO A 136 11.94 8.49 28.99
CA PRO A 136 13.10 8.68 28.13
C PRO A 136 13.84 9.98 28.43
N THR A 137 15.17 9.92 28.46
CA THR A 137 16.02 11.04 28.90
C THR A 137 15.82 12.32 28.09
N LEU A 138 15.63 12.21 26.78
CA LEU A 138 15.37 13.34 25.88
C LEU A 138 13.88 13.68 25.74
N GLY A 139 12.99 12.88 26.33
CA GLY A 139 11.54 12.98 26.17
C GLY A 139 10.97 12.03 25.11
N THR A 140 9.68 12.22 24.80
CA THR A 140 8.95 11.39 23.83
C THR A 140 8.43 12.24 22.68
N LEU A 141 8.72 11.83 21.45
CA LEU A 141 8.14 12.40 20.23
C LEU A 141 6.84 11.68 19.87
N ASN A 142 5.86 12.41 19.36
CA ASN A 142 4.63 11.86 18.79
C ASN A 142 4.55 12.15 17.29
N LEU A 143 4.18 11.11 16.52
CA LEU A 143 3.80 11.26 15.12
C LEU A 143 2.30 11.54 15.03
N HIS A 144 1.94 12.82 14.85
CA HIS A 144 0.56 13.24 14.65
C HIS A 144 0.27 13.47 13.17
N LYS A 145 -0.65 12.71 12.57
CA LYS A 145 -0.99 12.79 11.13
C LYS A 145 -2.03 13.89 10.85
N GLY A 146 -1.75 15.11 11.31
CA GLY A 146 -2.53 16.33 11.06
C GLY A 146 -1.72 17.62 11.24
N LYS A 147 -2.23 18.75 10.73
CA LYS A 147 -1.69 20.10 10.95
C LYS A 147 -2.02 20.56 12.38
N VAL A 148 -1.04 20.70 13.27
CA VAL A 148 -1.25 21.35 14.58
C VAL A 148 -0.95 22.86 14.48
N PRO A 149 -1.65 23.71 15.22
CA PRO A 149 -2.67 23.39 16.23
C PRO A 149 -4.08 23.15 15.68
N ASP A 150 -4.29 23.37 14.37
CA ASP A 150 -5.61 23.43 13.75
C ASP A 150 -6.41 22.12 13.86
N TYR A 151 -5.72 20.97 13.77
CA TYR A 151 -6.33 19.65 13.70
C TYR A 151 -5.73 18.68 14.71
N ARG A 152 -5.98 18.89 16.01
CA ARG A 152 -5.61 17.94 17.09
C ARG A 152 -6.61 16.80 17.21
N GLY A 153 -6.21 15.69 17.81
CA GLY A 153 -7.06 14.52 18.03
C GLY A 153 -7.16 13.60 16.81
N MET A 154 -8.30 12.93 16.60
CA MET A 154 -8.33 11.79 15.67
C MET A 154 -9.61 11.62 14.83
N PRO A 155 -9.51 11.10 13.59
CA PRO A 155 -8.33 11.07 12.71
C PRO A 155 -8.23 12.41 11.92
N PRO A 156 -7.09 13.13 11.95
CA PRO A 156 -7.03 14.49 11.42
C PRO A 156 -7.29 14.59 9.92
N ALA A 157 -6.71 13.70 9.10
CA ALA A 157 -6.93 13.67 7.65
C ALA A 157 -8.40 13.58 7.24
N PHE A 158 -9.25 12.94 8.05
CA PHE A 158 -10.70 12.95 7.80
C PHE A 158 -11.27 14.36 7.95
N TRP A 159 -10.90 15.08 9.01
CA TRP A 159 -11.41 16.40 9.33
C TRP A 159 -10.85 17.49 8.43
N GLU A 160 -9.59 17.37 8.00
CA GLU A 160 -8.99 18.22 6.98
C GLU A 160 -9.77 18.09 5.65
N LEU A 161 -10.04 16.85 5.21
CA LEU A 161 -10.88 16.62 4.01
C LEU A 161 -12.34 17.04 4.22
N TRP A 162 -12.87 16.87 5.44
CA TRP A 162 -14.23 17.29 5.80
C TRP A 162 -14.42 18.80 5.64
N ASN A 163 -13.41 19.57 6.08
CA ASN A 163 -13.33 21.02 5.98
C ASN A 163 -12.85 21.51 4.60
N ASP A 164 -12.68 20.60 3.64
CA ASP A 164 -12.28 20.90 2.26
C ASP A 164 -10.88 21.56 2.14
N GLU A 165 -9.98 21.21 3.05
CA GLU A 165 -8.60 21.68 3.01
C GLU A 165 -7.90 21.26 1.71
N PRO A 166 -7.06 22.15 1.12
CA PRO A 166 -6.29 21.83 -0.08
C PRO A 166 -5.14 20.85 0.21
N SER A 167 -4.74 20.72 1.47
CA SER A 167 -3.67 19.83 1.91
C SER A 167 -3.93 19.26 3.30
N VAL A 168 -3.36 18.09 3.55
CA VAL A 168 -3.33 17.43 4.87
C VAL A 168 -1.93 17.54 5.48
N GLY A 169 -1.83 17.52 6.80
CA GLY A 169 -0.56 17.66 7.50
C GLY A 169 -0.08 16.41 8.21
N CYS A 170 1.21 16.41 8.50
CA CYS A 170 1.86 15.50 9.43
C CYS A 170 2.81 16.31 10.31
N THR A 171 2.77 16.09 11.62
CA THR A 171 3.56 16.83 12.60
C THR A 171 4.26 15.88 13.57
N ILE A 172 5.55 16.07 13.76
CA ILE A 172 6.32 15.52 14.88
C ILE A 172 6.40 16.57 15.97
N HIS A 173 5.90 16.25 17.16
CA HIS A 173 5.95 17.15 18.31
C HIS A 173 6.30 16.40 19.58
N TRP A 174 6.78 17.11 20.59
CA TRP A 174 6.98 16.56 21.93
C TRP A 174 5.65 16.19 22.58
N VAL A 175 5.61 15.08 23.32
CA VAL A 175 4.45 14.72 24.14
C VAL A 175 4.46 15.57 25.42
N ASP A 176 3.31 16.14 25.76
CA ASP A 176 3.05 16.80 27.03
C ASP A 176 1.75 16.25 27.68
N ASP A 177 1.28 16.89 28.74
CA ASP A 177 0.08 16.46 29.48
C ASP A 177 -1.24 16.67 28.71
N LYS A 178 -1.19 17.37 27.56
CA LYS A 178 -2.36 17.76 26.78
C LYS A 178 -2.30 17.07 25.40
N LEU A 179 -3.47 16.97 24.77
CA LEU A 179 -3.58 16.24 23.49
C LEU A 179 -2.99 17.08 22.36
N ASP A 180 -1.89 16.62 21.78
CA ASP A 180 -1.23 17.21 20.60
C ASP A 180 -0.87 18.70 20.74
N THR A 181 -0.47 19.15 21.93
CA THR A 181 -0.12 20.57 22.19
C THR A 181 1.37 20.85 22.35
N GLY A 182 2.21 19.83 22.50
CA GLY A 182 3.63 20.04 22.73
C GLY A 182 4.34 20.71 21.55
N ASN A 183 5.54 21.20 21.83
CA ASN A 183 6.33 21.94 20.85
C ASN A 183 6.62 21.08 19.61
N VAL A 184 6.47 21.69 18.44
CA VAL A 184 6.70 21.07 17.14
C VAL A 184 8.20 20.97 16.89
N VAL A 185 8.62 19.78 16.47
CA VAL A 185 9.97 19.51 15.98
C VAL A 185 9.98 19.68 14.47
N LEU A 186 9.19 18.88 13.74
CA LEU A 186 9.08 18.98 12.29
C LEU A 186 7.62 18.87 11.86
N ALA A 187 7.27 19.49 10.75
CA ALA A 187 5.96 19.35 10.11
C ALA A 187 6.11 19.24 8.60
N ALA A 188 5.19 18.53 7.97
CA ALA A 188 5.09 18.40 6.53
C ALA A 188 3.62 18.50 6.10
N THR A 189 3.39 19.01 4.90
CA THR A 189 2.07 19.07 4.26
C THR A 189 2.09 18.27 2.97
N LEU A 190 0.96 17.62 2.68
CA LEU A 190 0.72 16.86 1.46
C LEU A 190 -0.48 17.46 0.74
N GLU A 191 -0.24 17.91 -0.49
CA GLU A 191 -1.30 18.40 -1.37
C GLU A 191 -2.34 17.30 -1.63
N ARG A 192 -3.60 17.72 -1.61
CA ARG A 192 -4.74 16.86 -1.91
C ARG A 192 -4.80 16.61 -3.42
N GLU A 193 -4.65 15.34 -3.79
CA GLU A 193 -4.85 14.91 -5.18
C GLU A 193 -6.30 15.10 -5.64
N ALA A 194 -6.51 15.29 -6.94
CA ALA A 194 -7.83 15.58 -7.52
C ALA A 194 -8.90 14.53 -7.18
N TYR A 195 -8.52 13.26 -7.06
CA TYR A 195 -9.41 12.16 -6.72
C TYR A 195 -9.12 11.57 -5.34
N ALA A 196 -8.48 12.34 -4.46
CA ALA A 196 -8.09 11.91 -3.13
C ALA A 196 -9.25 11.31 -2.34
N THR A 197 -8.95 10.22 -1.66
CA THR A 197 -9.84 9.57 -0.70
C THR A 197 -9.23 9.67 0.70
N VAL A 198 -10.05 9.55 1.75
CA VAL A 198 -9.53 9.51 3.15
C VAL A 198 -8.49 8.40 3.29
N ARG A 199 -8.75 7.23 2.70
CA ARG A 199 -7.82 6.10 2.71
C ARG A 199 -6.53 6.38 1.93
N GLY A 200 -6.63 7.00 0.76
CA GLY A 200 -5.48 7.40 -0.05
C GLY A 200 -4.58 8.38 0.68
N MET A 201 -5.17 9.41 1.30
CA MET A 201 -4.42 10.40 2.07
C MET A 201 -3.78 9.80 3.32
N GLN A 202 -4.45 8.89 4.03
CA GLN A 202 -3.84 8.18 5.17
C GLN A 202 -2.57 7.43 4.77
N LEU A 203 -2.62 6.70 3.66
CA LEU A 203 -1.47 5.92 3.20
C LEU A 203 -0.29 6.82 2.79
N ARG A 204 -0.58 7.96 2.13
CA ARG A 204 0.45 8.97 1.81
C ARG A 204 1.03 9.62 3.07
N LEU A 205 0.18 9.90 4.07
CA LEU A 205 0.60 10.41 5.38
C LEU A 205 1.45 9.42 6.17
N ASP A 206 1.19 8.12 6.06
CA ASP A 206 2.03 7.09 6.68
C ASP A 206 3.46 7.16 6.11
N ALA A 207 3.60 7.22 4.79
CA ALA A 207 4.90 7.34 4.13
C ALA A 207 5.63 8.64 4.48
N ALA A 208 4.94 9.78 4.42
CA ALA A 208 5.51 11.07 4.78
C ALA A 208 5.88 11.15 6.27
N GLY A 209 5.05 10.58 7.15
CA GLY A 209 5.28 10.53 8.59
C GLY A 209 6.49 9.68 8.98
N ILE A 210 6.74 8.56 8.27
CA ILE A 210 7.96 7.76 8.47
C ILE A 210 9.21 8.59 8.15
N GLN A 211 9.23 9.27 7.01
CA GLN A 211 10.36 10.11 6.62
C GLN A 211 10.56 11.26 7.62
N LEU A 212 9.48 11.96 7.98
CA LEU A 212 9.51 13.07 8.92
C LEU A 212 10.00 12.63 10.31
N MET A 213 9.59 11.45 10.77
CA MET A 213 10.08 10.87 12.02
C MET A 213 11.58 10.52 11.96
N CYS A 214 12.05 9.94 10.84
CA CYS A 214 13.48 9.68 10.66
C CYS A 214 14.31 10.96 10.77
N ASP A 215 13.83 12.04 10.15
CA ASP A 215 14.51 13.34 10.17
C ASP A 215 14.48 13.97 11.56
N ALA A 216 13.36 13.86 12.28
CA ALA A 216 13.23 14.36 13.65
C ALA A 216 14.14 13.60 14.62
N VAL A 217 14.18 12.26 14.56
CA VAL A 217 15.07 11.44 15.40
C VAL A 217 16.53 11.81 15.14
N ARG A 218 16.92 12.00 13.88
CA ARG A 218 18.28 12.43 13.52
C ARG A 218 18.63 13.78 14.16
N GLN A 219 17.75 14.78 14.06
CA GLN A 219 18.00 16.12 14.63
C GLN A 219 18.05 16.10 16.16
N VAL A 220 17.18 15.31 16.80
CA VAL A 220 17.14 15.17 18.27
C VAL A 220 18.41 14.50 18.79
N LEU A 221 18.82 13.38 18.20
CA LEU A 221 20.03 12.67 18.64
C LEU A 221 21.32 13.44 18.33
N ALA A 222 21.32 14.31 17.31
CA ALA A 222 22.40 15.25 17.04
C ALA A 222 22.46 16.44 18.02
N GLY A 223 21.48 16.60 18.92
CA GLY A 223 21.45 17.68 19.92
C GLY A 223 21.03 19.05 19.38
N ALA A 224 20.46 19.11 18.18
CA ALA A 224 19.98 20.35 17.56
C ALA A 224 18.48 20.30 17.18
N PRO A 225 17.56 19.84 18.06
CA PRO A 225 16.16 19.76 17.68
C PRO A 225 15.50 21.14 17.66
N PRO A 226 14.82 21.53 16.56
CA PRO A 226 13.84 22.60 16.61
C PRO A 226 12.76 22.26 17.64
N SER A 227 12.27 23.27 18.36
CA SER A 227 11.20 23.14 19.33
C SER A 227 10.35 24.41 19.31
N LEU A 228 9.40 24.44 18.39
CA LEU A 228 8.56 25.59 18.12
C LEU A 228 7.23 25.46 18.88
N ALA A 229 6.89 26.49 19.66
CA ALA A 229 5.58 26.56 20.29
C ALA A 229 4.48 26.65 19.22
N GLN A 230 3.36 25.96 19.44
CA GLN A 230 2.20 26.04 18.54
C GLN A 230 1.51 27.40 18.70
N ALA A 231 1.36 28.15 17.60
CA ALA A 231 0.72 29.47 17.61
C ALA A 231 -0.79 29.36 17.34
N GLY A 232 -1.62 29.90 18.25
CA GLY A 232 -3.08 29.95 18.11
C GLY A 232 -3.85 28.92 18.94
N ALA A 233 -5.17 29.09 19.03
CA ALA A 233 -6.03 28.24 19.88
C ALA A 233 -6.15 26.80 19.35
N GLY A 234 -6.17 26.63 18.02
CA GLY A 234 -6.38 25.34 17.34
C GLY A 234 -7.76 24.74 17.56
N ALA A 235 -7.98 23.53 17.05
CA ALA A 235 -9.20 22.76 17.32
C ALA A 235 -8.88 21.30 17.67
N THR A 236 -9.72 20.69 18.48
CA THR A 236 -9.61 19.27 18.85
C THR A 236 -10.77 18.48 18.29
N TYR A 237 -10.45 17.50 17.46
CA TYR A 237 -11.42 16.66 16.79
C TYR A 237 -11.48 15.27 17.41
N ARG A 238 -12.69 14.69 17.37
CA ARG A 238 -12.96 13.32 17.84
C ARG A 238 -13.27 12.42 16.67
N LYS A 239 -13.31 11.11 16.93
CA LYS A 239 -13.65 10.11 15.93
C LYS A 239 -14.99 10.47 15.24
N PRO A 240 -15.03 10.56 13.89
CA PRO A 240 -16.25 10.90 13.17
C PRO A 240 -17.33 9.84 13.37
N SER A 241 -18.59 10.26 13.26
CA SER A 241 -19.72 9.34 13.20
C SER A 241 -19.75 8.60 11.86
N LEU A 242 -20.44 7.46 11.81
CA LEU A 242 -20.64 6.71 10.56
C LEU A 242 -21.40 7.53 9.51
N ALA A 243 -22.30 8.41 9.95
CA ALA A 243 -23.03 9.32 9.07
C ALA A 243 -22.08 10.35 8.44
N GLN A 244 -21.18 10.96 9.23
CA GLN A 244 -20.15 11.86 8.71
C GLN A 244 -19.20 11.14 7.75
N MET A 245 -18.78 9.91 8.07
CA MET A 245 -17.97 9.12 7.14
C MET A 245 -18.69 8.89 5.80
N ALA A 246 -19.95 8.45 5.83
CA ALA A 246 -20.74 8.23 4.63
C ALA A 246 -20.98 9.52 3.82
N GLU A 247 -21.21 10.65 4.48
CA GLU A 247 -21.39 11.94 3.81
C GLU A 247 -20.10 12.41 3.13
N LEU A 248 -18.95 12.30 3.79
CA LEU A 248 -17.69 12.67 3.17
C LEU A 248 -17.38 11.78 1.97
N ASP A 249 -17.57 10.47 2.08
CA ASP A 249 -17.40 9.54 0.97
C ASP A 249 -18.32 9.92 -0.20
N ALA A 250 -19.58 10.30 0.06
CA ALA A 250 -20.51 10.74 -0.96
C ALA A 250 -20.11 12.09 -1.60
N ARG A 251 -19.61 13.05 -0.82
CA ARG A 251 -19.06 14.34 -1.32
C ARG A 251 -17.89 14.09 -2.26
N LEU A 252 -16.91 13.31 -1.82
CA LEU A 252 -15.74 12.95 -2.61
C LEU A 252 -16.16 12.21 -3.88
N LEU A 253 -16.99 11.16 -3.79
CA LEU A 253 -17.44 10.43 -4.97
C LEU A 253 -18.21 11.30 -5.98
N ARG A 254 -19.04 12.26 -5.53
CA ARG A 254 -19.76 13.19 -6.42
C ARG A 254 -18.80 14.10 -7.18
N SER A 255 -17.81 14.68 -6.48
CA SER A 255 -16.80 15.55 -7.10
C SER A 255 -15.91 14.84 -8.13
N GLN A 256 -15.86 13.50 -8.08
CA GLN A 256 -14.93 12.70 -8.86
C GLN A 256 -15.57 12.01 -10.09
N ARG A 257 -16.85 12.22 -10.41
CA ARG A 257 -17.54 11.56 -11.53
C ARG A 257 -17.36 12.35 -12.84
N PRO A 258 -16.65 11.82 -13.85
CA PRO A 258 -16.68 12.42 -15.19
C PRO A 258 -18.09 12.30 -15.78
N ALA A 259 -18.55 13.35 -16.45
CA ALA A 259 -19.74 13.25 -17.30
C ALA A 259 -19.51 12.18 -18.39
N GLY A 260 -20.54 11.38 -18.72
CA GLY A 260 -20.54 10.51 -19.91
C GLY A 260 -20.21 9.02 -19.73
N HIS A 261 -19.73 8.55 -18.57
CA HIS A 261 -19.25 7.15 -18.40
C HIS A 261 -20.23 6.21 -17.67
N ALA A 262 -21.44 6.68 -17.37
CA ALA A 262 -22.43 5.91 -16.59
C ALA A 262 -22.96 4.66 -17.34
N MET A 263 -23.20 4.79 -18.66
CA MET A 263 -23.77 3.71 -19.47
C MET A 263 -22.81 2.52 -19.63
N HIS A 264 -21.53 2.79 -19.89
CA HIS A 264 -20.52 1.73 -20.04
C HIS A 264 -20.32 0.94 -18.74
N ARG A 265 -20.36 1.63 -17.59
CA ARG A 265 -20.31 0.98 -16.27
C ARG A 265 -21.55 0.13 -16.00
N ALA A 266 -22.74 0.66 -16.29
CA ALA A 266 -23.99 -0.09 -16.12
C ALA A 266 -24.02 -1.37 -16.96
N LEU A 267 -23.52 -1.32 -18.20
CA LEU A 267 -23.37 -2.51 -19.06
C LEU A 267 -22.41 -3.53 -18.44
N LYS A 268 -21.22 -3.10 -18.00
CA LYS A 268 -20.24 -3.98 -17.31
C LYS A 268 -20.84 -4.60 -16.04
N ASP A 269 -21.60 -3.83 -15.26
CA ASP A 269 -22.25 -4.30 -14.04
C ASP A 269 -23.38 -5.29 -14.31
N GLY A 270 -24.15 -5.07 -15.38
CA GLY A 270 -25.18 -6.00 -15.84
C GLY A 270 -24.59 -7.34 -16.27
N ALA A 271 -23.52 -7.32 -17.08
CA ALA A 271 -22.79 -8.51 -17.48
C ALA A 271 -22.24 -9.28 -16.26
N ALA A 272 -21.64 -8.56 -15.30
CA ALA A 272 -21.12 -9.15 -14.07
C ALA A 272 -22.21 -9.80 -13.20
N ALA A 273 -23.40 -9.20 -13.13
CA ALA A 273 -24.53 -9.75 -12.39
C ALA A 273 -25.04 -11.05 -13.01
N GLY A 274 -25.23 -11.08 -14.34
CA GLY A 274 -25.65 -12.28 -15.07
C GLY A 274 -24.66 -13.44 -14.92
N ALA A 275 -23.37 -13.15 -15.02
CA ALA A 275 -22.33 -14.16 -14.85
C ALA A 275 -22.21 -14.70 -13.42
N SER A 276 -22.37 -13.82 -12.42
CA SER A 276 -22.41 -14.24 -11.01
C SER A 276 -23.59 -15.18 -10.73
N MET A 277 -24.73 -14.97 -11.39
CA MET A 277 -25.90 -15.86 -11.33
C MET A 277 -25.59 -17.23 -11.96
N LEU A 278 -24.99 -17.25 -13.15
CA LEU A 278 -24.58 -18.50 -13.82
C LEU A 278 -23.55 -19.30 -13.01
N SER A 279 -22.59 -18.60 -12.39
CA SER A 279 -21.60 -19.26 -11.52
C SER A 279 -22.24 -19.87 -10.28
N ARG A 280 -23.18 -19.16 -9.64
CA ARG A 280 -23.94 -19.65 -8.47
C ARG A 280 -24.83 -20.86 -8.80
N LEU A 281 -25.34 -20.93 -10.02
CA LEU A 281 -26.14 -22.06 -10.52
C LEU A 281 -25.28 -23.29 -10.88
N GLY A 282 -23.96 -23.27 -10.62
CA GLY A 282 -23.08 -24.41 -10.91
C GLY A 282 -22.76 -24.63 -12.39
N LEU A 283 -23.38 -23.86 -13.29
CA LEU A 283 -23.18 -23.92 -14.74
C LEU A 283 -21.75 -23.53 -15.16
N SER A 284 -21.02 -22.85 -14.28
CA SER A 284 -19.59 -22.54 -14.50
C SER A 284 -18.66 -23.76 -14.37
N ARG A 285 -19.09 -24.87 -13.76
CA ARG A 285 -18.28 -26.11 -13.64
C ARG A 285 -18.08 -26.84 -14.96
N ALA A 286 -18.92 -26.58 -15.97
CA ALA A 286 -18.76 -27.12 -17.32
C ALA A 286 -17.72 -26.33 -18.16
N LEU A 287 -17.20 -25.21 -17.65
CA LEU A 287 -16.24 -24.38 -18.36
C LEU A 287 -14.81 -24.80 -18.01
N ALA A 288 -13.94 -24.82 -19.04
CA ALA A 288 -12.53 -25.13 -18.86
C ALA A 288 -11.86 -24.24 -17.79
N PRO A 289 -10.96 -24.79 -16.95
CA PRO A 289 -10.24 -24.02 -15.95
C PRO A 289 -9.52 -22.81 -16.54
N ARG A 290 -9.50 -21.71 -15.79
CA ARG A 290 -8.99 -20.41 -16.24
C ARG A 290 -8.04 -19.79 -15.22
N LEU A 291 -6.94 -19.25 -15.73
CA LEU A 291 -6.04 -18.36 -15.03
C LEU A 291 -6.15 -16.96 -15.62
N THR A 292 -6.51 -15.98 -14.79
CA THR A 292 -6.56 -14.57 -15.16
C THR A 292 -5.37 -13.83 -14.56
N VAL A 293 -4.53 -13.25 -15.40
CA VAL A 293 -3.45 -12.38 -14.95
C VAL A 293 -3.92 -10.93 -15.07
N LEU A 294 -4.01 -10.23 -13.94
CA LEU A 294 -4.45 -8.84 -13.89
C LEU A 294 -3.25 -7.92 -14.17
N LEU A 295 -3.44 -6.96 -15.06
CA LEU A 295 -2.46 -5.95 -15.42
C LEU A 295 -2.88 -4.59 -14.88
N TYR A 296 -2.11 -4.08 -13.92
CA TYR A 296 -2.18 -2.72 -13.41
C TYR A 296 -0.99 -1.91 -13.95
N HIS A 297 -1.07 -0.59 -13.91
CA HIS A 297 0.10 0.27 -14.17
C HIS A 297 0.28 1.22 -13.00
N ARG A 298 -0.72 2.04 -12.69
CA ARG A 298 -0.64 3.03 -11.62
C ARG A 298 -1.68 2.80 -10.53
N VAL A 299 -1.29 3.03 -9.28
CA VAL A 299 -2.19 3.07 -8.11
C VAL A 299 -2.12 4.46 -7.49
N SER A 300 -2.98 5.38 -7.93
CA SER A 300 -2.89 6.80 -7.57
C SER A 300 -4.26 7.46 -7.57
N ASP A 301 -4.46 8.46 -6.70
CA ASP A 301 -5.65 9.31 -6.68
C ASP A 301 -5.42 10.61 -7.51
N GLY A 302 -4.29 10.74 -8.20
CA GLY A 302 -3.92 11.92 -8.99
C GLY A 302 -4.56 11.99 -10.37
N ALA A 303 -4.93 10.84 -10.96
CA ALA A 303 -5.52 10.78 -12.29
C ALA A 303 -6.60 9.69 -12.41
N ARG A 304 -7.46 9.82 -13.44
CA ARG A 304 -8.45 8.82 -13.85
C ARG A 304 -8.35 8.56 -15.34
N ASP A 305 -7.34 7.78 -15.72
CA ASP A 305 -7.09 7.37 -17.12
C ASP A 305 -7.16 5.83 -17.25
N ASN A 306 -6.94 5.31 -18.45
CA ASN A 306 -7.02 3.86 -18.70
C ASN A 306 -5.85 3.04 -18.11
N LEU A 307 -4.90 3.67 -17.39
CA LEU A 307 -3.75 3.03 -16.75
C LEU A 307 -3.79 3.13 -15.23
N THR A 308 -4.67 3.97 -14.68
CA THR A 308 -4.71 4.30 -13.26
C THR A 308 -5.90 3.66 -12.56
N VAL A 309 -5.67 3.07 -11.39
CA VAL A 309 -6.69 2.71 -10.40
C VAL A 309 -6.51 3.56 -9.15
N GLY A 310 -7.61 3.98 -8.52
CA GLY A 310 -7.55 4.76 -7.27
C GLY A 310 -7.04 3.93 -6.09
N ILE A 311 -6.41 4.57 -5.10
CA ILE A 311 -5.78 3.89 -3.96
C ILE A 311 -6.82 3.10 -3.15
N ALA A 312 -7.94 3.74 -2.79
CA ALA A 312 -9.03 3.08 -2.07
C ALA A 312 -9.72 1.98 -2.90
N GLN A 313 -9.74 2.13 -4.22
CA GLN A 313 -10.30 1.12 -5.12
C GLN A 313 -9.40 -0.11 -5.19
N PHE A 314 -8.08 0.08 -5.31
CA PHE A 314 -7.11 -1.00 -5.30
C PHE A 314 -7.14 -1.77 -3.97
N ASP A 315 -7.20 -1.08 -2.83
CA ASP A 315 -7.36 -1.71 -1.50
C ASP A 315 -8.62 -2.59 -1.43
N ARG A 316 -9.76 -2.11 -1.97
CA ARG A 316 -10.99 -2.91 -2.07
C ARG A 316 -10.85 -4.11 -3.01
N GLN A 317 -10.22 -3.92 -4.17
CA GLN A 317 -9.99 -4.98 -5.14
C GLN A 317 -9.13 -6.11 -4.54
N MET A 318 -8.05 -5.79 -3.83
CA MET A 318 -7.21 -6.78 -3.16
C MET A 318 -7.99 -7.53 -2.05
N ALA A 319 -8.82 -6.82 -1.28
CA ALA A 319 -9.71 -7.47 -0.30
C ALA A 319 -10.70 -8.46 -0.97
N LEU A 320 -11.21 -8.11 -2.15
CA LEU A 320 -12.11 -8.97 -2.93
C LEU A 320 -11.37 -10.20 -3.47
N LEU A 321 -10.14 -10.03 -4.00
CA LEU A 321 -9.30 -11.14 -4.45
C LEU A 321 -9.03 -12.13 -3.33
N ARG A 322 -8.56 -11.65 -2.17
CA ARG A 322 -8.27 -12.49 -1.00
C ARG A 322 -9.48 -13.34 -0.57
N LYS A 323 -10.68 -12.79 -0.72
CA LYS A 323 -11.92 -13.43 -0.29
C LYS A 323 -12.51 -14.38 -1.34
N HIS A 324 -12.42 -14.03 -2.61
CA HIS A 324 -13.19 -14.66 -3.68
C HIS A 324 -12.34 -15.43 -4.70
N CYS A 325 -11.02 -15.27 -4.69
CA CYS A 325 -10.09 -15.88 -5.63
C CYS A 325 -9.07 -16.78 -4.93
N THR A 326 -8.40 -17.61 -5.71
CA THR A 326 -7.12 -18.23 -5.34
C THR A 326 -6.04 -17.44 -6.05
N VAL A 327 -5.28 -16.64 -5.28
CA VAL A 327 -4.24 -15.78 -5.85
C VAL A 327 -2.92 -16.54 -5.89
N LEU A 328 -2.33 -16.66 -7.08
CA LEU A 328 -1.02 -17.27 -7.30
C LEU A 328 0.03 -16.18 -7.47
N SER A 329 1.24 -16.42 -6.97
CA SER A 329 2.43 -15.70 -7.45
C SER A 329 2.64 -16.00 -8.94
N LEU A 330 3.34 -15.11 -9.64
CA LEU A 330 3.60 -15.32 -11.06
C LEU A 330 4.49 -16.54 -11.27
N GLU A 331 5.44 -16.79 -10.37
CA GLU A 331 6.33 -17.93 -10.38
C GLU A 331 5.55 -19.25 -10.24
N GLN A 332 4.54 -19.29 -9.37
CA GLN A 332 3.65 -20.44 -9.28
C GLN A 332 2.87 -20.65 -10.58
N ALA A 333 2.38 -19.57 -11.20
CA ALA A 333 1.65 -19.64 -12.45
C ALA A 333 2.52 -20.12 -13.63
N LEU A 334 3.79 -19.69 -13.69
CA LEU A 334 4.73 -20.08 -14.74
C LEU A 334 5.22 -21.54 -14.62
N ARG A 335 5.09 -22.16 -13.44
CA ARG A 335 5.37 -23.60 -13.24
C ARG A 335 4.21 -24.51 -13.61
N LEU A 336 3.04 -23.96 -13.98
CA LEU A 336 1.90 -24.76 -14.39
C LEU A 336 2.11 -25.30 -15.81
N GLU A 337 2.09 -26.62 -15.97
CA GLU A 337 2.00 -27.22 -17.31
C GLU A 337 0.64 -26.93 -17.95
N SER A 338 -0.43 -27.02 -17.15
CA SER A 338 -1.78 -26.64 -17.54
C SER A 338 -2.53 -26.00 -16.38
N VAL A 339 -3.53 -25.17 -16.71
CA VAL A 339 -4.37 -24.50 -15.71
C VAL A 339 -5.21 -25.53 -14.96
N PRO A 340 -5.04 -25.68 -13.63
CA PRO A 340 -5.75 -26.69 -12.88
C PRO A 340 -7.19 -26.25 -12.59
N ALA A 341 -8.08 -27.24 -12.43
CA ALA A 341 -9.40 -26.98 -11.88
C ALA A 341 -9.26 -26.40 -10.46
N SER A 342 -10.02 -25.35 -10.18
CA SER A 342 -9.98 -24.68 -8.87
C SER A 342 -11.40 -24.28 -8.45
N PRO A 343 -11.75 -24.44 -7.15
CA PRO A 343 -13.07 -24.04 -6.64
C PRO A 343 -13.28 -22.52 -6.65
N ARG A 344 -12.19 -21.75 -6.78
CA ARG A 344 -12.21 -20.30 -6.92
C ARG A 344 -11.40 -19.88 -8.15
N PRO A 345 -11.70 -18.73 -8.78
CA PRO A 345 -10.93 -18.25 -9.92
C PRO A 345 -9.44 -18.10 -9.56
N LEU A 346 -8.56 -18.58 -10.43
CA LEU A 346 -7.11 -18.43 -10.29
C LEU A 346 -6.70 -17.08 -10.84
N VAL A 347 -6.00 -16.30 -10.03
CA VAL A 347 -5.63 -14.92 -10.37
C VAL A 347 -4.17 -14.64 -10.05
N CYS A 348 -3.48 -13.89 -10.92
CA CYS A 348 -2.19 -13.26 -10.61
C CYS A 348 -2.32 -11.74 -10.70
N VAL A 349 -1.51 -11.01 -9.93
CA VAL A 349 -1.50 -9.54 -9.92
C VAL A 349 -0.16 -9.06 -10.48
N THR A 350 -0.20 -8.24 -11.53
CA THR A 350 1.00 -7.72 -12.21
C THR A 350 0.91 -6.22 -12.43
N PHE A 351 2.05 -5.55 -12.46
CA PHE A 351 2.21 -4.12 -12.70
C PHE A 351 3.28 -3.88 -13.76
N ASP A 352 3.05 -2.90 -14.64
CA ASP A 352 4.02 -2.49 -15.67
C ASP A 352 4.63 -1.11 -15.37
N ASP A 353 5.64 -0.76 -16.17
CA ASP A 353 6.37 0.51 -16.24
C ASP A 353 7.35 0.81 -15.10
N GLY A 354 6.98 0.53 -13.84
CA GLY A 354 7.86 0.78 -12.68
C GLY A 354 7.66 2.15 -12.01
N TYR A 355 6.45 2.69 -12.06
CA TYR A 355 6.07 3.94 -11.39
C TYR A 355 6.28 3.90 -9.88
N LEU A 356 6.67 5.03 -9.27
CA LEU A 356 6.88 5.13 -7.83
C LEU A 356 5.62 4.77 -7.01
N ASP A 357 4.43 5.06 -7.54
CA ASP A 357 3.17 4.75 -6.87
C ASP A 357 2.92 3.24 -6.68
N ASN A 358 3.63 2.38 -7.42
CA ASN A 358 3.64 0.94 -7.18
C ASN A 358 4.30 0.62 -5.84
N TYR A 359 5.44 1.24 -5.55
CA TYR A 359 6.14 1.10 -4.28
C TYR A 359 5.39 1.79 -3.15
N THR A 360 5.00 3.06 -3.33
CA THR A 360 4.43 3.84 -2.23
C THR A 360 3.01 3.42 -1.91
N ASN A 361 2.20 2.99 -2.89
CA ASN A 361 0.77 2.73 -2.69
C ASN A 361 0.40 1.24 -2.87
N ALA A 362 0.85 0.59 -3.95
CA ALA A 362 0.43 -0.78 -4.26
C ALA A 362 1.05 -1.81 -3.29
N VAL A 363 2.36 -1.73 -3.05
CA VAL A 363 3.10 -2.66 -2.18
C VAL A 363 2.53 -2.72 -0.76
N PRO A 364 2.33 -1.60 -0.03
CA PRO A 364 1.74 -1.65 1.31
C PRO A 364 0.33 -2.28 1.33
N ILE A 365 -0.46 -2.07 0.27
CA ILE A 365 -1.78 -2.67 0.13
C ILE A 365 -1.67 -4.19 -0.12
N LEU A 366 -0.75 -4.64 -0.97
CA LEU A 366 -0.52 -6.06 -1.22
C LEU A 366 -0.06 -6.78 0.05
N LEU A 367 0.89 -6.22 0.80
CA LEU A 367 1.37 -6.76 2.07
C LEU A 367 0.25 -6.84 3.11
N LYS A 368 -0.55 -5.77 3.25
CA LYS A 368 -1.75 -5.76 4.12
C LYS A 368 -2.69 -6.93 3.80
N HIS A 369 -2.87 -7.25 2.52
CA HIS A 369 -3.74 -8.33 2.08
C HIS A 369 -3.03 -9.68 1.95
N GLN A 370 -1.73 -9.75 2.19
CA GLN A 370 -0.90 -10.96 2.04
C GLN A 370 -1.04 -11.55 0.63
N LEU A 371 -0.99 -10.69 -0.38
CA LEU A 371 -1.10 -11.09 -1.79
C LEU A 371 0.25 -10.93 -2.50
N PRO A 372 0.66 -11.90 -3.33
CA PRO A 372 1.83 -11.74 -4.17
C PRO A 372 1.55 -10.72 -5.29
N GLY A 373 2.62 -10.16 -5.84
CA GLY A 373 2.59 -9.27 -6.99
C GLY A 373 3.88 -9.39 -7.81
N ALA A 374 3.78 -9.11 -9.11
CA ALA A 374 4.92 -9.00 -10.00
C ALA A 374 4.99 -7.61 -10.64
N PHE A 375 6.18 -7.02 -10.70
CA PHE A 375 6.40 -5.67 -11.19
C PHE A 375 7.41 -5.68 -12.34
N PHE A 376 6.98 -5.25 -13.52
CA PHE A 376 7.80 -5.17 -14.72
C PHE A 376 8.28 -3.75 -14.92
N VAL A 377 9.61 -3.55 -14.96
CA VAL A 377 10.21 -2.22 -14.92
C VAL A 377 10.97 -1.90 -16.20
N ALA A 378 10.78 -0.67 -16.70
CA ALA A 378 11.61 -0.16 -17.80
C ALA A 378 12.93 0.36 -17.21
N THR A 379 13.99 -0.45 -17.30
CA THR A 379 15.24 -0.28 -16.53
C THR A 379 15.92 1.08 -16.77
N GLY A 380 15.81 1.67 -17.95
CA GLY A 380 16.37 2.99 -18.27
C GLY A 380 15.66 4.17 -17.59
N PHE A 381 14.50 3.94 -16.96
CA PHE A 381 13.73 4.96 -16.24
C PHE A 381 13.93 4.89 -14.71
N ILE A 382 14.40 3.76 -14.20
CA ILE A 382 14.56 3.54 -12.76
C ILE A 382 15.66 4.44 -12.20
N GLY A 383 15.30 5.29 -11.24
CA GLY A 383 16.20 6.23 -10.59
C GLY A 383 16.67 7.42 -11.43
N THR A 384 16.15 7.63 -12.66
CA THR A 384 16.64 8.68 -13.57
C THR A 384 15.76 9.92 -13.64
N GLY A 385 14.54 9.87 -13.12
CA GLY A 385 13.55 10.96 -13.23
C GLY A 385 13.02 11.21 -14.64
N ARG A 386 13.41 10.38 -15.62
CA ARG A 386 12.87 10.43 -16.99
C ARG A 386 11.37 10.16 -16.97
N ALA A 387 10.62 10.91 -17.77
CA ALA A 387 9.19 10.69 -17.97
C ALA A 387 8.94 9.87 -19.24
N PHE A 388 7.94 8.98 -19.22
CA PHE A 388 7.57 8.25 -20.42
C PHE A 388 6.92 9.17 -21.47
N PRO A 389 7.22 8.98 -22.77
CA PRO A 389 6.58 9.76 -23.83
C PRO A 389 5.05 9.69 -23.82
N HIS A 390 4.45 8.55 -23.45
CA HIS A 390 2.99 8.41 -23.38
C HIS A 390 2.37 9.22 -22.24
N ASP A 391 3.08 9.39 -21.12
CA ASP A 391 2.62 10.21 -20.00
C ASP A 391 2.69 11.69 -20.35
N VAL A 392 3.81 12.12 -20.93
CA VAL A 392 3.97 13.50 -21.41
C VAL A 392 2.88 13.88 -22.40
N ARG A 393 2.58 13.00 -23.38
CA ARG A 393 1.47 13.22 -24.35
C ARG A 393 0.09 13.32 -23.70
N ARG A 394 -0.10 12.72 -22.52
CA ARG A 394 -1.37 12.77 -21.76
C ARG A 394 -1.44 13.97 -20.82
N GLY A 395 -0.43 14.85 -20.82
CA GLY A 395 -0.35 15.97 -19.88
C GLY A 395 0.08 15.57 -18.47
N ASN A 396 0.49 14.31 -18.25
CA ASN A 396 1.04 13.84 -16.99
C ASN A 396 2.54 14.18 -16.96
N GLN A 397 2.90 15.43 -16.66
CA GLN A 397 4.31 15.79 -16.54
C GLN A 397 4.88 15.30 -15.20
N ALA A 398 6.00 14.57 -15.29
CA ALA A 398 6.82 14.08 -14.18
C ALA A 398 6.14 13.10 -13.19
N ILE A 399 5.60 11.98 -13.70
CA ILE A 399 5.27 10.84 -12.82
C ILE A 399 6.59 10.24 -12.31
N PRO A 400 6.86 10.22 -10.99
CA PRO A 400 8.10 9.69 -10.47
C PRO A 400 8.23 8.19 -10.71
N MET A 401 9.46 7.74 -10.93
CA MET A 401 9.82 6.34 -11.11
C MET A 401 10.41 5.76 -9.83
N MET A 402 10.31 4.44 -9.65
CA MET A 402 11.01 3.77 -8.57
C MET A 402 12.54 3.90 -8.72
N THR A 403 13.24 3.71 -7.61
CA THR A 403 14.70 3.61 -7.56
C THR A 403 15.13 2.14 -7.42
N TRP A 404 16.38 1.83 -7.76
CA TRP A 404 16.96 0.50 -7.55
C TRP A 404 16.91 0.06 -6.08
N GLN A 405 17.07 0.99 -5.14
CA GLN A 405 16.95 0.69 -3.71
C GLN A 405 15.53 0.22 -3.34
N GLN A 406 14.49 0.86 -3.90
CA GLN A 406 13.11 0.45 -3.67
C GLN A 406 12.80 -0.91 -4.32
N LEU A 407 13.34 -1.18 -5.51
CA LEU A 407 13.19 -2.50 -6.16
C LEU A 407 13.87 -3.62 -5.36
N ARG A 408 15.04 -3.37 -4.77
CA ARG A 408 15.69 -4.32 -3.83
C ARG A 408 14.80 -4.58 -2.62
N ALA A 409 14.25 -3.53 -2.02
CA ALA A 409 13.33 -3.68 -0.89
C ALA A 409 12.09 -4.51 -1.28
N MET A 410 11.51 -4.29 -2.46
CA MET A 410 10.38 -5.08 -2.96
C MET A 410 10.75 -6.55 -3.18
N ARG A 411 11.92 -6.83 -3.75
CA ARG A 411 12.44 -8.19 -3.91
C ARG A 411 12.59 -8.87 -2.55
N ASP A 412 13.13 -8.17 -1.56
CA ASP A 412 13.34 -8.72 -0.21
C ASP A 412 12.02 -9.01 0.52
N GLU A 413 10.94 -8.31 0.14
CA GLU A 413 9.55 -8.58 0.57
C GLU A 413 8.88 -9.74 -0.23
N GLY A 414 9.61 -10.36 -1.16
CA GLY A 414 9.14 -11.50 -1.94
C GLY A 414 8.31 -11.15 -3.18
N PHE A 415 8.35 -9.89 -3.65
CA PHE A 415 7.74 -9.52 -4.93
C PHE A 415 8.65 -9.89 -6.10
N LEU A 416 8.06 -10.41 -7.18
CA LEU A 416 8.79 -10.65 -8.43
C LEU A 416 9.08 -9.31 -9.10
N ILE A 417 10.32 -9.08 -9.51
CA ILE A 417 10.72 -7.97 -10.37
C ILE A 417 11.11 -8.53 -11.74
N GLY A 418 10.47 -8.05 -12.80
CA GLY A 418 10.69 -8.44 -14.18
C GLY A 418 11.09 -7.27 -15.08
N SER A 419 11.46 -7.57 -16.32
CA SER A 419 11.84 -6.56 -17.32
C SER A 419 10.63 -6.01 -18.05
N HIS A 420 10.69 -4.72 -18.38
CA HIS A 420 9.83 -4.06 -19.34
C HIS A 420 10.66 -3.32 -20.41
N THR A 421 11.76 -3.96 -20.85
CA THR A 421 12.82 -3.39 -21.72
C THR A 421 13.61 -2.25 -21.04
N VAL A 422 14.52 -1.59 -21.75
CA VAL A 422 15.27 -0.43 -21.21
C VAL A 422 14.42 0.82 -21.36
N ASN A 423 13.99 1.09 -22.58
CA ASN A 423 13.34 2.36 -22.94
C ASN A 423 11.84 2.24 -23.25
N HIS A 424 11.21 1.08 -22.96
CA HIS A 424 9.78 0.83 -23.26
C HIS A 424 9.49 1.07 -24.76
N ILE A 425 10.24 0.38 -25.62
CA ILE A 425 10.11 0.52 -27.08
C ILE A 425 9.00 -0.39 -27.66
N ASP A 426 8.42 0.01 -28.80
CA ASP A 426 7.60 -0.90 -29.59
C ASP A 426 8.51 -1.85 -30.39
N CYS A 427 8.75 -3.03 -29.83
CA CYS A 427 9.65 -4.02 -30.43
C CYS A 427 9.22 -4.48 -31.83
N ALA A 428 7.96 -4.28 -32.25
CA ALA A 428 7.55 -4.57 -33.62
C ALA A 428 7.93 -3.46 -34.61
N ALA A 429 8.00 -2.21 -34.14
CA ALA A 429 8.32 -1.05 -34.97
C ALA A 429 9.82 -0.78 -35.09
N GLU A 430 10.62 -1.21 -34.11
CA GLU A 430 12.05 -0.94 -34.06
C GLU A 430 12.91 -1.95 -34.86
N PRO A 431 14.10 -1.54 -35.36
CA PRO A 431 15.07 -2.44 -35.98
C PRO A 431 15.48 -3.61 -35.05
N GLU A 432 15.83 -4.76 -35.63
CA GLU A 432 16.15 -5.97 -34.86
C GLU A 432 17.33 -5.79 -33.90
N ASP A 433 18.39 -5.11 -34.31
CA ASP A 433 19.58 -4.83 -33.51
C ASP A 433 19.23 -3.96 -32.28
N VAL A 434 18.36 -2.96 -32.46
CA VAL A 434 17.83 -2.13 -31.36
C VAL A 434 17.04 -3.00 -30.38
N VAL A 435 16.16 -3.87 -30.89
CA VAL A 435 15.36 -4.77 -30.05
C VAL A 435 16.23 -5.76 -29.28
N ARG A 436 17.26 -6.34 -29.92
CA ARG A 436 18.21 -7.23 -29.26
C ARG A 436 18.96 -6.51 -28.13
N HIS A 437 19.40 -5.28 -28.39
CA HIS A 437 20.08 -4.47 -27.38
C HIS A 437 19.15 -4.16 -26.19
N GLU A 438 17.93 -3.69 -26.45
CA GLU A 438 16.91 -3.39 -25.44
C GLU A 438 16.59 -4.60 -24.55
N LEU A 439 16.42 -5.76 -25.16
CA LEU A 439 16.11 -7.00 -24.44
C LEU A 439 17.29 -7.49 -23.60
N ALA A 440 18.50 -7.53 -24.18
CA ALA A 440 19.69 -8.01 -23.48
C ALA A 440 20.08 -7.07 -22.33
N ARG A 441 20.11 -5.76 -22.59
CA ARG A 441 20.53 -4.76 -21.61
C ARG A 441 19.60 -4.73 -20.40
N SER A 442 18.28 -4.68 -20.61
CA SER A 442 17.32 -4.66 -19.51
C SER A 442 17.32 -5.94 -18.66
N ARG A 443 17.57 -7.10 -19.27
CA ARG A 443 17.79 -8.34 -18.55
C ARG A 443 19.05 -8.22 -17.69
N ASP A 444 20.15 -7.79 -18.28
CA ASP A 444 21.45 -7.74 -17.60
C ASP A 444 21.47 -6.71 -16.46
N ASP A 445 20.79 -5.57 -16.63
CA ASP A 445 20.57 -4.58 -15.57
C ASP A 445 19.87 -5.22 -14.36
N LEU A 446 18.80 -5.99 -14.57
CA LEU A 446 18.09 -6.66 -13.48
C LEU A 446 18.93 -7.75 -12.81
N ARG A 447 19.71 -8.52 -13.58
CA ARG A 447 20.62 -9.52 -13.02
C ARG A 447 21.72 -8.86 -12.18
N HIS A 448 22.26 -7.75 -12.64
CA HIS A 448 23.30 -7.00 -11.94
C HIS A 448 22.78 -6.33 -10.66
N GLU A 449 21.70 -5.55 -10.77
CA GLU A 449 21.21 -4.70 -9.68
C GLU A 449 20.49 -5.51 -8.58
N LEU A 450 19.81 -6.59 -8.97
CA LEU A 450 18.94 -7.38 -8.10
C LEU A 450 19.40 -8.83 -7.93
N GLY A 451 20.48 -9.26 -8.57
CA GLY A 451 21.01 -10.62 -8.41
C GLY A 451 20.07 -11.71 -8.93
N LEU A 452 19.22 -11.41 -9.92
CA LEU A 452 18.24 -12.37 -10.44
C LEU A 452 18.93 -13.44 -11.30
N GLU A 453 18.57 -14.71 -11.08
CA GLU A 453 19.05 -15.82 -11.90
C GLU A 453 18.30 -15.89 -13.24
N SER A 454 16.99 -15.67 -13.20
CA SER A 454 16.08 -15.70 -14.33
C SER A 454 15.23 -14.43 -14.38
N VAL A 455 14.97 -13.93 -15.58
CA VAL A 455 14.17 -12.71 -15.78
C VAL A 455 12.93 -13.03 -16.62
N VAL A 456 11.80 -12.50 -16.20
CA VAL A 456 10.52 -12.56 -16.93
C VAL A 456 10.28 -11.21 -17.61
N LEU A 457 9.77 -11.23 -18.85
CA LEU A 457 9.45 -10.04 -19.62
C LEU A 457 7.95 -9.71 -19.55
N GLY A 458 7.59 -8.51 -19.12
CA GLY A 458 6.34 -7.88 -19.53
C GLY A 458 6.60 -7.25 -20.89
N TYR A 459 5.87 -7.62 -21.93
CA TYR A 459 6.15 -7.09 -23.27
C TYR A 459 5.57 -5.68 -23.42
N PRO A 460 6.38 -4.62 -23.70
CA PRO A 460 5.88 -3.25 -23.85
C PRO A 460 4.78 -3.18 -24.91
N TYR A 461 3.73 -2.39 -24.64
CA TYR A 461 2.48 -2.33 -25.40
C TYR A 461 1.68 -3.64 -25.46
N GLY A 462 2.33 -4.80 -25.49
CA GLY A 462 1.81 -6.16 -25.29
C GLY A 462 0.63 -6.58 -26.18
N GLY A 463 0.30 -5.77 -27.19
CA GLY A 463 -0.73 -6.05 -28.20
C GLY A 463 -0.36 -7.20 -29.14
N ARG A 464 -1.36 -7.87 -29.74
CA ARG A 464 -1.14 -8.98 -30.70
C ARG A 464 -0.26 -8.59 -31.89
N ARG A 465 -0.38 -7.34 -32.36
CA ARG A 465 0.43 -6.81 -33.46
C ARG A 465 1.90 -6.56 -33.06
N HIS A 466 2.18 -6.41 -31.77
CA HIS A 466 3.54 -6.12 -31.28
C HIS A 466 4.31 -7.42 -30.97
N MET A 467 3.61 -8.48 -30.54
CA MET A 467 4.19 -9.79 -30.19
C MET A 467 4.15 -10.75 -31.37
N THR A 468 4.88 -10.43 -32.45
CA THR A 468 4.97 -11.33 -33.62
C THR A 468 5.86 -12.55 -33.30
N PRO A 469 5.71 -13.67 -34.03
CA PRO A 469 6.57 -14.84 -33.84
C PRO A 469 8.06 -14.53 -33.93
N GLU A 470 8.47 -13.67 -34.86
CA GLU A 470 9.86 -13.27 -35.05
C GLU A 470 10.38 -12.50 -33.82
N ARG A 471 9.59 -11.56 -33.28
CA ARG A 471 10.00 -10.78 -32.11
C ARG A 471 9.99 -11.60 -30.83
N LEU A 472 9.07 -12.56 -30.68
CA LEU A 472 9.09 -13.50 -29.56
C LEU A 472 10.33 -14.40 -29.59
N GLU A 473 10.86 -14.70 -30.77
CA GLU A 473 12.11 -15.45 -30.88
C GLU A 473 13.32 -14.63 -30.40
N LEU A 474 13.35 -13.32 -30.65
CA LEU A 474 14.36 -12.43 -30.06
C LEU A 474 14.30 -12.44 -28.53
N VAL A 475 13.10 -12.51 -27.95
CA VAL A 475 12.91 -12.62 -26.48
C VAL A 475 13.50 -13.93 -25.95
N ARG A 476 13.29 -15.06 -26.65
CA ARG A 476 13.89 -16.36 -26.27
C ARG A 476 15.42 -16.33 -26.37
N GLN A 477 15.94 -15.81 -27.48
CA GLN A 477 17.39 -15.68 -27.71
C GLN A 477 18.06 -14.74 -26.71
N ALA A 478 17.34 -13.71 -26.27
CA ALA A 478 17.76 -12.84 -25.18
C ALA A 478 17.67 -13.52 -23.79
N GLY A 479 17.32 -14.80 -23.69
CA GLY A 479 17.41 -15.58 -22.45
C GLY A 479 16.34 -15.26 -21.39
N TYR A 480 15.22 -14.66 -21.78
CA TYR A 480 14.05 -14.54 -20.90
C TYR A 480 13.39 -15.91 -20.70
N VAL A 481 12.87 -16.18 -19.49
CA VAL A 481 12.22 -17.47 -19.19
C VAL A 481 10.72 -17.47 -19.45
N ALA A 482 10.11 -16.29 -19.56
CA ALA A 482 8.69 -16.11 -19.84
C ALA A 482 8.41 -14.69 -20.36
N CYS A 483 7.27 -14.52 -21.04
CA CYS A 483 6.81 -13.28 -21.64
C CYS A 483 5.30 -13.09 -21.46
N LEU A 484 4.89 -11.93 -20.94
CA LEU A 484 3.50 -11.59 -20.66
C LEU A 484 2.97 -10.54 -21.65
N SER A 485 1.73 -10.71 -22.10
CA SER A 485 1.06 -9.81 -23.05
C SER A 485 0.18 -8.76 -22.38
N ALA A 486 -0.36 -7.80 -23.13
CA ALA A 486 -1.31 -6.78 -22.64
C ALA A 486 -2.59 -6.70 -23.50
N TYR A 487 -2.85 -7.69 -24.36
CA TYR A 487 -4.00 -7.68 -25.28
C TYR A 487 -5.31 -8.27 -24.72
N GLY A 488 -5.38 -8.55 -23.42
CA GLY A 488 -6.57 -9.13 -22.79
C GLY A 488 -6.69 -10.64 -22.92
N GLY A 489 -7.75 -11.18 -22.30
CA GLY A 489 -8.10 -12.60 -22.34
C GLY A 489 -7.79 -13.35 -21.04
N SER A 490 -7.79 -14.68 -21.16
CA SER A 490 -7.54 -15.63 -20.06
C SER A 490 -6.72 -16.80 -20.59
N ASN A 491 -5.97 -17.43 -19.69
CA ASN A 491 -5.15 -18.60 -19.97
C ASN A 491 -5.96 -19.86 -19.63
N ILE A 492 -6.01 -20.83 -20.54
CA ILE A 492 -6.86 -22.03 -20.48
C ILE A 492 -6.04 -23.21 -20.99
N GLY A 493 -6.14 -24.37 -20.33
CA GLY A 493 -5.39 -25.56 -20.75
C GLY A 493 -3.89 -25.35 -20.54
N ALA A 494 -3.07 -25.75 -21.51
CA ALA A 494 -1.62 -25.57 -21.45
C ALA A 494 -1.25 -24.09 -21.34
N VAL A 495 -0.31 -23.79 -20.44
CA VAL A 495 0.18 -22.41 -20.24
C VAL A 495 1.38 -22.18 -21.15
N ASP A 496 1.26 -21.27 -22.12
CA ASP A 496 2.40 -20.84 -22.95
C ASP A 496 3.20 -19.79 -22.17
N PRO A 497 4.43 -20.11 -21.70
CA PRO A 497 5.22 -19.18 -20.91
C PRO A 497 5.63 -17.92 -21.69
N PHE A 498 5.64 -17.95 -23.03
CA PHE A 498 6.00 -16.80 -23.87
C PHE A 498 4.78 -16.04 -24.41
N ASN A 499 3.58 -16.37 -23.95
CA ASN A 499 2.36 -15.69 -24.36
C ASN A 499 1.31 -15.67 -23.25
N LEU A 500 1.73 -15.37 -22.03
CA LEU A 500 0.83 -15.33 -20.89
C LEU A 500 -0.10 -14.12 -20.99
N ARG A 501 -1.40 -14.38 -21.13
CA ARG A 501 -2.41 -13.34 -21.38
C ARG A 501 -2.76 -12.57 -20.13
N ARG A 502 -2.70 -11.24 -20.22
CA ARG A 502 -3.11 -10.33 -19.13
C ARG A 502 -4.29 -9.46 -19.49
N ARG A 503 -5.09 -9.11 -18.48
CA ARG A 503 -6.26 -8.24 -18.57
C ARG A 503 -6.00 -6.93 -17.84
N GLY A 504 -6.03 -5.83 -18.57
CA GLY A 504 -5.87 -4.48 -18.01
C GLY A 504 -6.99 -4.13 -17.04
N ILE A 505 -6.63 -3.57 -15.89
CA ILE A 505 -7.53 -3.05 -14.86
C ILE A 505 -7.27 -1.56 -14.69
N HIS A 506 -8.36 -0.78 -14.61
CA HIS A 506 -8.33 0.67 -14.49
C HIS A 506 -9.52 1.17 -13.65
N TRP A 507 -9.58 2.47 -13.39
CA TRP A 507 -10.51 3.07 -12.42
C TRP A 507 -12.01 2.83 -12.69
N GLU A 508 -12.41 2.50 -13.92
CA GLU A 508 -13.84 2.33 -14.24
C GLU A 508 -14.43 1.03 -13.72
N TYR A 509 -13.59 0.07 -13.32
CA TYR A 509 -14.05 -1.20 -12.80
C TYR A 509 -14.77 -1.01 -11.46
N SER A 510 -16.09 -1.22 -11.47
CA SER A 510 -16.84 -1.45 -10.23
C SER A 510 -16.35 -2.73 -9.56
N ASP A 511 -16.68 -2.90 -8.27
CA ASP A 511 -16.38 -4.14 -7.54
C ASP A 511 -16.97 -5.38 -8.23
N ARG A 512 -18.16 -5.24 -8.86
CA ARG A 512 -18.82 -6.35 -9.58
C ARG A 512 -18.12 -6.65 -10.90
N ALA A 513 -17.84 -5.61 -11.70
CA ALA A 513 -17.12 -5.74 -12.96
C ALA A 513 -15.70 -6.31 -12.74
N PHE A 514 -15.06 -5.93 -11.64
CA PHE A 514 -13.75 -6.44 -11.25
C PHE A 514 -13.79 -7.95 -10.93
N LEU A 515 -14.72 -8.38 -10.07
CA LEU A 515 -14.88 -9.80 -9.76
C LEU A 515 -15.25 -10.62 -11.00
N PHE A 516 -16.07 -10.06 -11.89
CA PHE A 516 -16.39 -10.69 -13.16
C PHE A 516 -15.16 -10.84 -14.05
N ALA A 517 -14.32 -9.82 -14.14
CA ALA A 517 -13.06 -9.89 -14.87
C ALA A 517 -12.14 -11.01 -14.33
N CYS A 518 -12.15 -11.25 -13.02
CA CYS A 518 -11.41 -12.33 -12.38
C CYS A 518 -11.92 -13.74 -12.76
N LEU A 519 -13.17 -13.89 -13.20
CA LEU A 519 -13.67 -15.16 -13.74
C LEU A 519 -13.03 -15.52 -15.09
N GLY A 520 -12.44 -14.54 -15.77
CA GLY A 520 -11.76 -14.75 -17.04
C GLY A 520 -12.70 -15.04 -18.21
N TRP A 521 -13.95 -14.59 -18.15
CA TRP A 521 -14.90 -14.71 -19.26
C TRP A 521 -14.69 -13.57 -20.26
N ARG A 522 -15.04 -13.82 -21.53
CA ARG A 522 -14.81 -12.87 -22.63
C ARG A 522 -15.78 -11.70 -22.55
#